data_AF-A0A9P7XTP2-F1
#
_entry.id   AF-A0A9P7XTP2-F1
#
_cell.length_a   1.000
_cell.length_b   1.000
_cell.length_c   1.000
_cell.angle_alpha   90.00
_cell.angle_beta   90.00
_cell.angle_gamma   90.00
#
_symmetry.space_group_name_H-M   'P 1'
#
loop_
_entity.id
_entity.type
_entity.pdbx_description
1 polymer ?
#
loop_
_entity_poly.entity_id
_entity_poly.type
_entity_poly.pdbx_seq_one_letter_code
_entity_poly.pdbx_strand_id
1 'polypeptide(L)'
;MTFDLDLFIGLLYDTTLFECPTRVRNSKRDLFRYFRDDVEVHTYGSYASGLCSMTSDADFTAYFDCFTPSIDELADTLKDLGYQLVISIPHAPGQLLIDFFNFYGYIFDYASQEVYPSLGKIQKRSIIPPARSSTDSRPKDWPICILDPFITDRNVAGNCGRDNVVKIRDSFRNVYDALKNIDIKGALRP
;
A
#
# COMPACT_ATOMS: atom_id res chain seq x y z
N MET A 1 -18.71 -1.35 16.06
CA MET A 1 -17.38 -0.73 16.12
C MET A 1 -16.99 -0.50 14.67
N THR A 2 -17.41 0.63 14.12
CA THR A 2 -16.97 1.11 12.81
C THR A 2 -15.52 1.52 12.99
N PHE A 3 -14.62 0.96 12.18
CA PHE A 3 -13.26 1.49 12.12
C PHE A 3 -13.38 2.90 11.54
N ASP A 4 -13.08 3.89 12.37
CA ASP A 4 -12.88 5.25 11.90
C ASP A 4 -11.77 5.22 10.85
N LEU A 5 -12.01 5.97 9.78
CA LEU A 5 -11.13 6.09 8.63
C LEU A 5 -9.76 6.60 9.10
N ASP A 6 -8.79 5.70 9.28
CA ASP A 6 -7.39 6.10 9.39
C ASP A 6 -6.98 6.74 8.05
N LEU A 7 -7.01 8.06 8.01
CA LEU A 7 -6.65 8.85 6.87
C LEU A 7 -5.12 8.86 6.74
N PHE A 8 -4.62 8.32 5.64
CA PHE A 8 -3.20 8.37 5.31
C PHE A 8 -2.99 9.32 4.14
N ILE A 9 -2.30 10.43 4.40
CA ILE A 9 -1.88 11.37 3.35
C ILE A 9 -0.36 11.35 3.31
N GLY A 10 0.18 10.99 2.16
CA GLY A 10 1.60 11.14 1.86
C GLY A 10 1.84 12.53 1.29
N LEU A 11 2.69 13.32 1.94
CA LEU A 11 3.15 14.61 1.44
C LEU A 11 4.60 14.52 0.99
N LEU A 12 4.87 14.82 -0.28
CA LEU A 12 6.22 15.02 -0.79
C LEU A 12 6.51 16.53 -0.85
N TYR A 13 7.51 16.98 -0.11
CA TYR A 13 7.92 18.38 -0.12
C TYR A 13 9.10 18.62 -1.07
N ASP A 14 9.08 19.76 -1.77
CA ASP A 14 10.28 20.41 -2.29
C ASP A 14 10.60 21.62 -1.40
N THR A 15 11.63 21.50 -0.56
CA THR A 15 11.98 22.52 0.44
C THR A 15 13.23 23.27 0.06
N THR A 16 13.13 24.26 -0.83
CA THR A 16 14.22 25.25 -0.98
C THR A 16 14.35 26.18 0.23
N LEU A 17 13.47 26.13 1.25
CA LEU A 17 13.55 26.96 2.47
C LEU A 17 13.02 26.27 3.76
N PHE A 18 13.95 26.04 4.70
CA PHE A 18 13.84 26.04 6.18
C PHE A 18 13.10 24.94 6.99
N GLU A 19 13.68 24.74 8.18
CA GLU A 19 13.46 23.88 9.37
C GLU A 19 12.12 23.12 9.55
N CYS A 20 12.28 21.80 9.62
CA CYS A 20 11.28 20.72 9.61
C CYS A 20 10.34 20.59 10.85
N PRO A 21 10.74 20.88 12.11
CA PRO A 21 9.83 20.73 13.27
C PRO A 21 8.70 21.76 13.32
N THR A 22 8.93 22.95 12.74
CA THR A 22 7.96 24.05 12.76
C THR A 22 6.74 23.75 11.89
N ARG A 23 6.90 22.90 10.86
CA ARG A 23 5.85 22.64 9.86
C ARG A 23 4.75 21.69 10.36
N VAL A 24 5.06 20.63 11.11
CA VAL A 24 4.03 19.75 11.69
C VAL A 24 3.10 20.52 12.64
N ARG A 25 3.68 21.42 13.45
CA ARG A 25 2.91 22.32 14.31
C ARG A 25 2.04 23.28 13.49
N ASN A 26 2.52 23.72 12.32
CA ASN A 26 1.73 24.52 11.41
C ASN A 26 0.59 23.69 10.80
N SER A 27 0.80 22.43 10.42
CA SER A 27 -0.26 21.56 9.86
C SER A 27 -1.46 21.42 10.78
N LYS A 28 -1.25 21.08 12.07
CA LYS A 28 -2.37 21.05 13.04
C LYS A 28 -3.08 22.39 13.15
N ARG A 29 -2.32 23.49 13.25
CA ARG A 29 -2.88 24.85 13.38
C ARG A 29 -3.67 25.28 12.14
N ASP A 30 -3.17 24.95 10.96
CA ASP A 30 -3.74 25.37 9.69
C ASP A 30 -5.01 24.55 9.39
N LEU A 31 -4.99 23.23 9.67
CA LEU A 31 -6.19 22.39 9.61
C LEU A 31 -7.26 22.84 10.62
N PHE A 32 -6.87 23.13 11.87
CA PHE A 32 -7.78 23.69 12.88
C PHE A 32 -8.42 25.01 12.41
N ARG A 33 -7.62 25.90 11.80
CA ARG A 33 -8.11 27.19 11.28
C ARG A 33 -9.11 27.02 10.14
N TYR A 34 -8.89 26.03 9.27
CA TYR A 34 -9.74 25.77 8.12
C TYR A 34 -11.05 25.08 8.53
N PHE A 35 -10.96 23.93 9.20
CA PHE A 35 -12.12 23.11 9.56
C PHE A 35 -12.88 23.62 10.78
N ARG A 36 -12.28 24.49 11.62
CA ARG A 36 -12.86 24.98 12.87
C ARG A 36 -13.24 23.88 13.85
N ASP A 37 -12.60 22.73 13.73
CA ASP A 37 -12.77 21.56 14.60
C ASP A 37 -11.46 21.29 15.35
N ASP A 38 -11.52 20.63 16.50
CA ASP A 38 -10.29 20.16 17.14
C ASP A 38 -9.71 19.03 16.30
N VAL A 39 -8.47 19.22 15.84
CA VAL A 39 -7.77 18.28 14.98
C VAL A 39 -6.56 17.74 15.73
N GLU A 40 -6.47 16.43 15.87
CA GLU A 40 -5.27 15.75 16.33
C GLU A 40 -4.50 15.22 15.12
N VAL A 41 -3.23 15.58 14.98
CA VAL A 41 -2.39 15.16 13.86
C VAL A 41 -1.23 14.34 14.39
N HIS A 42 -1.13 13.09 13.95
CA HIS A 42 -0.01 12.20 14.26
C HIS A 42 0.82 11.97 13.01
N THR A 43 2.12 12.29 13.07
CA THR A 43 3.05 12.06 11.97
C THR A 43 3.73 10.70 12.10
N TYR A 44 3.99 10.05 10.96
CA TYR A 44 4.69 8.77 10.84
C TYR A 44 5.85 8.87 9.85
N GLY A 45 6.62 7.80 9.71
CA GLY A 45 7.63 7.66 8.65
C GLY A 45 8.94 8.43 8.88
N SER A 46 9.59 8.79 7.77
CA SER A 46 10.90 9.45 7.74
C SER A 46 10.88 10.80 8.49
N TYR A 47 9.75 11.52 8.42
CA TYR A 47 9.51 12.75 9.18
C TYR A 47 9.49 12.53 10.71
N ALA A 48 8.88 11.45 11.19
CA ALA A 48 8.81 11.15 12.63
C ALA A 48 10.17 10.76 13.24
N SER A 49 11.09 10.26 12.41
CA SER A 49 12.45 9.88 12.82
C SER A 49 13.45 11.05 12.83
N GLY A 50 12.99 12.27 12.49
CA GLY A 50 13.83 13.48 12.49
C GLY A 50 14.85 13.53 11.35
N LEU A 51 14.79 12.59 10.41
CA LEU A 51 15.55 12.59 9.17
C LEU A 51 14.90 13.57 8.20
N CYS A 52 15.03 14.86 8.49
CA CYS A 52 14.47 15.94 7.69
C CYS A 52 15.33 16.22 6.46
N SER A 53 15.39 15.26 5.52
CA SER A 53 16.00 15.50 4.22
C SER A 53 15.05 16.31 3.34
N MET A 54 15.58 17.02 2.34
CA MET A 54 14.78 17.78 1.37
C MET A 54 13.81 16.92 0.55
N THR A 55 13.95 15.60 0.59
CA THR A 55 13.12 14.64 -0.15
C THR A 55 12.28 13.77 0.78
N SER A 56 12.17 14.15 2.06
CA SER A 56 11.43 13.35 3.04
C SER A 56 9.94 13.52 2.84
N ASP A 57 9.27 12.39 2.70
CA ASP A 57 7.84 12.26 2.77
C ASP A 57 7.35 12.48 4.21
N ALA A 58 6.25 13.23 4.38
CA ALA A 58 5.53 13.24 5.64
C ALA A 58 4.24 12.47 5.49
N ASP A 59 4.15 11.39 6.23
CA ASP A 59 2.91 10.66 6.43
C ASP A 59 2.27 11.17 7.71
N PHE A 60 0.97 11.45 7.69
CA PHE A 60 0.25 11.75 8.92
C PHE A 60 -1.19 11.24 8.88
N THR A 61 -1.72 11.04 10.07
CA THR A 61 -3.13 10.76 10.33
C THR A 61 -3.73 11.93 11.08
N ALA A 62 -4.86 12.42 10.58
CA ALA A 62 -5.63 13.49 11.19
C ALA A 62 -6.94 12.94 11.75
N TYR A 63 -7.18 13.16 13.04
CA TYR A 63 -8.43 12.85 13.73
C TYR A 63 -9.19 14.15 13.96
N PHE A 64 -10.50 14.11 13.73
CA PHE A 64 -11.41 15.23 13.88
C PHE A 64 -12.51 14.83 14.86
N ASP A 65 -12.85 15.71 15.79
CA ASP A 65 -13.77 15.39 16.90
C ASP A 65 -15.24 15.38 16.46
N CYS A 66 -15.65 16.36 15.65
CA CYS A 66 -17.05 16.56 15.27
C CYS A 66 -17.33 16.27 13.79
N PHE A 67 -16.34 16.46 12.91
CA PHE A 67 -16.51 16.34 11.47
C PHE A 67 -15.32 15.65 10.81
N THR A 68 -15.52 14.47 10.24
CA THR A 68 -14.50 13.79 9.44
C THR A 68 -14.62 14.22 7.97
N PRO A 69 -13.74 15.12 7.46
CA PRO A 69 -13.75 15.47 6.05
C PRO A 69 -13.50 14.23 5.20
N SER A 70 -13.99 14.25 3.96
CA SER A 70 -13.58 13.23 3.00
C SER A 70 -12.07 13.32 2.73
N ILE A 71 -11.47 12.21 2.31
CA ILE A 71 -10.04 12.16 1.98
C ILE A 71 -9.69 13.17 0.89
N ASP A 72 -10.56 13.33 -0.12
CA ASP A 72 -10.38 14.28 -1.21
C ASP A 72 -10.50 15.74 -0.72
N GLU A 73 -11.47 16.02 0.17
CA GLU A 73 -11.62 17.34 0.80
C GLU A 73 -10.42 17.71 1.65
N LEU A 74 -9.88 16.79 2.44
CA LEU A 74 -8.65 17.04 3.19
C LEU A 74 -7.46 17.26 2.25
N ALA A 75 -7.34 16.45 1.20
CA ALA A 75 -6.26 16.59 0.23
C ALA A 75 -6.31 17.94 -0.51
N ASP A 76 -7.49 18.38 -0.92
CA ASP A 76 -7.67 19.68 -1.59
C ASP A 76 -7.43 20.84 -0.63
N THR A 77 -7.89 20.73 0.63
CA THR A 77 -7.59 21.71 1.68
C THR A 77 -6.09 21.89 1.90
N LEU A 78 -5.33 20.78 1.92
CA LEU A 78 -3.87 20.86 2.05
C LEU A 78 -3.24 21.53 0.82
N LYS A 79 -3.73 21.27 -0.39
CA LYS A 79 -3.24 21.99 -1.59
C LYS A 79 -3.52 23.49 -1.48
N ASP A 80 -4.71 23.88 -1.03
CA ASP A 80 -5.09 25.29 -0.82
C ASP A 80 -4.23 25.98 0.24
N LEU A 81 -3.79 25.24 1.25
CA LEU A 81 -2.85 25.71 2.28
C LEU A 81 -1.39 25.78 1.79
N GLY A 82 -1.12 25.44 0.52
CA GLY A 82 0.19 25.53 -0.11
C GLY A 82 1.05 24.27 0.00
N TYR A 83 0.50 23.15 0.45
CA TYR A 83 1.19 21.86 0.42
C TYR A 83 1.27 21.34 -1.01
N GLN A 84 2.44 20.84 -1.41
CA GLN A 84 2.69 20.32 -2.75
C GLN A 84 2.61 18.78 -2.75
N LEU A 85 2.31 18.19 -3.91
CA LEU A 85 2.29 16.74 -4.14
C LEU A 85 1.48 15.96 -3.09
N VAL A 86 0.31 16.50 -2.73
CA VAL A 86 -0.63 15.83 -1.81
C VAL A 86 -1.22 14.61 -2.52
N ILE A 87 -0.82 13.41 -2.08
CA ILE A 87 -1.36 12.14 -2.58
C ILE A 87 -2.35 11.60 -1.53
N SER A 88 -3.62 11.54 -1.91
CA SER A 88 -4.65 10.86 -1.13
C SER A 88 -4.54 9.36 -1.32
N ILE A 89 -4.43 8.61 -0.23
CA ILE A 89 -4.59 7.16 -0.25
C ILE A 89 -5.98 6.86 0.33
N PRO A 90 -6.96 6.48 -0.51
CA PRO A 90 -8.37 6.42 -0.10
C PRO A 90 -8.71 5.29 0.89
N HIS A 91 -7.71 4.62 1.46
CA HIS A 91 -7.87 3.50 2.38
C HIS A 91 -6.83 3.55 3.48
N ALA A 92 -7.27 3.30 4.72
CA ALA A 92 -6.39 3.03 5.84
C ALA A 92 -5.37 1.93 5.47
N PRO A 93 -4.11 2.00 5.92
CA PRO A 93 -3.13 0.94 5.70
C PRO A 93 -3.64 -0.45 6.13
N GLY A 94 -4.44 -0.51 7.20
CA GLY A 94 -5.11 -1.74 7.63
C GLY A 94 -6.10 -2.29 6.61
N GLN A 95 -6.88 -1.42 5.94
CA GLN A 95 -7.81 -1.83 4.90
C GLN A 95 -7.08 -2.29 3.64
N LEU A 96 -6.00 -1.59 3.23
CA LEU A 96 -5.15 -2.04 2.12
C LEU A 96 -4.57 -3.43 2.38
N LEU A 97 -4.18 -3.71 3.62
CA LEU A 97 -3.66 -5.02 4.01
C LEU A 97 -4.76 -6.10 3.94
N ILE A 98 -5.96 -5.81 4.43
CA ILE A 98 -7.13 -6.70 4.31
C ILE A 98 -7.44 -6.97 2.84
N ASP A 99 -7.49 -5.94 2.00
CA ASP A 99 -7.81 -6.06 0.57
C ASP A 99 -6.72 -6.84 -0.17
N PHE A 100 -5.45 -6.64 0.18
CA PHE A 100 -4.34 -7.42 -0.35
C PHE A 100 -4.50 -8.91 -0.07
N PHE A 101 -4.77 -9.29 1.18
CA PHE A 101 -4.94 -10.70 1.55
C PHE A 101 -6.23 -11.30 0.98
N ASN A 102 -7.31 -10.53 0.90
CA ASN A 102 -8.52 -10.95 0.22
C ASN A 102 -8.25 -11.25 -1.26
N PHE A 103 -7.59 -10.31 -1.93
CA PHE A 103 -7.33 -10.40 -3.35
C PHE A 103 -6.47 -11.61 -3.67
N TYR A 104 -5.30 -11.76 -3.03
CA TYR A 104 -4.43 -12.90 -3.31
C TYR A 104 -4.92 -14.22 -2.68
N GLY A 105 -5.70 -14.19 -1.60
CA GLY A 105 -6.27 -15.38 -0.99
C GLY A 105 -7.46 -15.96 -1.78
N TYR A 106 -8.34 -15.10 -2.30
CA TYR A 106 -9.64 -15.51 -2.82
C TYR A 106 -9.92 -15.12 -4.28
N ILE A 107 -9.40 -13.99 -4.75
CA ILE A 107 -9.81 -13.40 -6.03
C ILE A 107 -8.80 -13.71 -7.16
N PHE A 108 -7.51 -13.63 -6.87
CA PHE A 108 -6.44 -13.77 -7.85
C PHE A 108 -6.41 -15.20 -8.42
N ASP A 109 -6.59 -15.31 -9.73
CA ASP A 109 -6.50 -16.59 -10.41
C ASP A 109 -5.04 -16.87 -10.77
N TYR A 110 -4.35 -17.53 -9.85
CA TYR A 110 -2.96 -17.94 -10.01
C TYR A 110 -2.70 -18.68 -11.33
N ALA A 111 -3.66 -19.44 -11.87
CA ALA A 111 -3.45 -20.26 -13.07
C ALA A 111 -3.53 -19.45 -14.37
N SER A 112 -4.38 -18.41 -14.41
CA SER A 112 -4.65 -17.65 -15.65
C SER A 112 -4.15 -16.20 -15.64
N GLN A 113 -3.77 -15.67 -14.48
CA GLN A 113 -3.30 -14.30 -14.33
C GLN A 113 -1.78 -14.19 -14.10
N GLU A 114 -1.25 -13.02 -14.42
CA GLU A 114 0.13 -12.60 -14.13
C GLU A 114 0.15 -11.20 -13.53
N VAL A 115 1.11 -10.96 -12.64
CA VAL A 115 1.39 -9.64 -12.07
C VAL A 115 2.48 -8.99 -12.92
N TYR A 116 2.24 -7.77 -13.41
CA TYR A 116 3.16 -7.01 -14.26
C TYR A 116 3.54 -5.66 -13.59
N PRO A 117 4.53 -5.66 -12.66
CA PRO A 117 4.84 -4.49 -11.84
C PRO A 117 5.26 -3.26 -12.64
N SER A 118 6.02 -3.41 -13.73
CA SER A 118 6.47 -2.28 -14.55
C SER A 118 5.31 -1.54 -15.23
N LEU A 119 4.16 -2.19 -15.41
CA LEU A 119 2.94 -1.60 -15.95
C LEU A 119 1.89 -1.31 -14.87
N GLY A 120 2.19 -1.61 -13.60
CA GLY A 120 1.28 -1.42 -12.48
C GLY A 120 -0.05 -2.17 -12.62
N LYS A 121 -0.08 -3.33 -13.29
CA LYS A 121 -1.32 -4.04 -13.59
C LYS A 121 -1.24 -5.55 -13.38
N ILE A 122 -2.42 -6.14 -13.22
CA ILE A 122 -2.67 -7.57 -13.25
C ILE A 122 -3.46 -7.86 -14.52
N GLN A 123 -3.06 -8.91 -15.25
CA GLN A 123 -3.68 -9.24 -16.53
C GLN A 123 -3.72 -10.76 -16.75
N LYS A 124 -4.40 -11.18 -17.82
CA LYS A 124 -4.32 -12.57 -18.28
C LYS A 124 -2.90 -12.87 -18.71
N ARG A 125 -2.45 -14.10 -18.46
CA ARG A 125 -1.12 -14.57 -18.82
C ARG A 125 -0.85 -14.37 -20.30
N SER A 126 0.23 -13.66 -20.59
CA SER A 126 0.68 -13.38 -21.95
C SER A 126 1.99 -14.10 -22.28
N ILE A 127 2.76 -14.49 -21.27
CA ILE A 127 4.06 -15.13 -21.45
C ILE A 127 3.94 -16.65 -21.51
N ILE A 128 4.66 -17.22 -22.49
CA ILE A 128 4.82 -18.66 -22.64
C ILE A 128 6.00 -19.09 -21.76
N PRO A 129 5.82 -20.03 -20.80
CA PRO A 129 6.92 -20.51 -19.99
C PRO A 129 8.03 -21.12 -20.86
N PRO A 130 9.31 -20.84 -20.56
CA PRO A 130 10.43 -21.40 -21.31
C PRO A 130 10.52 -22.92 -21.09
N ALA A 131 11.32 -23.59 -21.91
CA ALA A 131 11.66 -24.99 -21.70
C ALA A 131 12.24 -25.23 -20.29
N ARG A 132 12.00 -26.42 -19.72
CA ARG A 132 12.48 -26.79 -18.38
C ARG A 132 14.01 -26.83 -18.31
N SER A 133 14.64 -27.36 -19.34
CA SER A 133 16.09 -27.42 -19.50
C SER A 133 16.46 -27.46 -20.99
N SER A 134 17.76 -27.47 -21.30
CA SER A 134 18.25 -27.69 -22.67
C SER A 134 17.90 -29.08 -23.22
N THR A 135 17.62 -30.04 -22.35
CA THR A 135 17.29 -31.43 -22.70
C THR A 135 15.81 -31.77 -22.57
N ASP A 136 15.01 -30.93 -21.89
CA ASP A 136 13.57 -31.10 -21.70
C ASP A 136 12.82 -29.89 -22.28
N SER A 137 12.32 -30.07 -23.50
CA SER A 137 11.59 -29.04 -24.25
C SER A 137 10.18 -28.75 -23.70
N ARG A 138 9.70 -29.52 -22.71
CA ARG A 138 8.40 -29.24 -22.10
C ARG A 138 8.44 -27.88 -21.39
N PRO A 139 7.36 -27.09 -21.45
CA PRO A 139 7.29 -25.82 -20.73
C PRO A 139 7.48 -26.01 -19.21
N LYS A 140 8.14 -25.05 -18.57
CA LYS A 140 8.15 -24.96 -17.11
C LYS A 140 6.72 -24.84 -16.58
N ASP A 141 6.44 -25.54 -15.51
CA ASP A 141 5.18 -25.36 -14.79
C ASP A 141 5.32 -24.09 -13.94
N TRP A 142 4.65 -23.02 -14.37
CA TRP A 142 4.59 -21.75 -13.65
C TRP A 142 3.21 -21.62 -13.01
N PRO A 143 2.97 -22.18 -11.83
CA PRO A 143 1.67 -22.07 -11.15
C PRO A 143 1.38 -20.66 -10.65
N ILE A 144 2.40 -19.81 -10.53
CA ILE A 144 2.28 -18.37 -10.28
C ILE A 144 3.21 -17.63 -11.26
N CYS A 145 2.75 -16.48 -11.77
CA CYS A 145 3.50 -15.65 -12.70
C CYS A 145 3.61 -14.21 -12.18
N ILE A 146 4.83 -13.81 -11.79
CA ILE A 146 5.15 -12.45 -11.38
C ILE A 146 6.31 -12.01 -12.25
N LEU A 147 6.12 -10.98 -13.06
CA LEU A 147 7.13 -10.53 -14.00
C LEU A 147 8.15 -9.62 -13.33
N ASP A 148 9.40 -9.79 -13.72
CA ASP A 148 10.48 -8.89 -13.35
C ASP A 148 10.23 -7.51 -13.99
N PRO A 149 10.31 -6.40 -13.22
CA PRO A 149 10.04 -5.07 -13.77
C PRO A 149 11.10 -4.58 -14.75
N PHE A 150 12.30 -5.19 -14.77
CA PHE A 150 13.43 -4.75 -15.59
C PHE A 150 13.80 -5.76 -16.68
N ILE A 151 13.56 -7.05 -16.44
CA ILE A 151 13.89 -8.13 -17.39
C ILE A 151 12.59 -8.68 -17.98
N THR A 152 12.34 -8.37 -19.25
CA THR A 152 11.17 -8.88 -19.97
C THR A 152 11.13 -10.41 -19.96
N ASP A 153 9.92 -10.97 -19.87
CA ASP A 153 9.64 -12.41 -19.90
C ASP A 153 10.25 -13.24 -18.75
N ARG A 154 10.90 -12.60 -17.77
CA ARG A 154 11.41 -13.28 -16.58
C ARG A 154 10.31 -13.35 -15.51
N ASN A 155 9.88 -14.57 -15.18
CA ASN A 155 9.06 -14.83 -14.01
C ASN A 155 9.93 -14.95 -12.75
N VAL A 156 9.86 -13.99 -11.84
CA VAL A 156 10.62 -14.01 -10.58
C VAL A 156 10.19 -15.15 -9.65
N ALA A 157 8.96 -15.63 -9.80
CA ALA A 157 8.42 -16.77 -9.08
C ALA A 157 8.53 -18.10 -9.87
N GLY A 158 9.34 -18.14 -10.93
CA GLY A 158 9.42 -19.28 -11.86
C GLY A 158 9.92 -20.60 -11.26
N ASN A 159 10.46 -20.57 -10.03
CA ASN A 159 10.86 -21.75 -9.26
C ASN A 159 9.82 -22.18 -8.19
N CYS A 160 8.70 -21.46 -8.08
CA CYS A 160 7.64 -21.78 -7.13
C CYS A 160 6.76 -22.90 -7.69
N GLY A 161 6.85 -24.10 -7.12
CA GLY A 161 6.01 -25.25 -7.50
C GLY A 161 4.56 -25.14 -7.01
N ARG A 162 3.67 -26.00 -7.53
CA ARG A 162 2.23 -25.96 -7.21
C ARG A 162 1.95 -26.05 -5.72
N ASP A 163 2.62 -26.98 -5.03
CA ASP A 163 2.42 -27.18 -3.60
C ASP A 163 2.77 -25.93 -2.79
N ASN A 164 3.78 -25.18 -3.22
CA ASN A 164 4.15 -23.91 -2.59
C ASN A 164 3.13 -22.82 -2.88
N VAL A 165 2.57 -22.76 -4.10
CA VAL A 165 1.49 -21.82 -4.43
C VAL A 165 0.23 -22.10 -3.60
N VAL A 166 -0.12 -23.37 -3.39
CA VAL A 166 -1.24 -23.74 -2.51
C VAL A 166 -1.00 -23.23 -1.10
N LYS A 167 0.19 -23.47 -0.54
CA LYS A 167 0.56 -22.96 0.80
C LYS A 167 0.49 -21.44 0.88
N ILE A 168 1.04 -20.73 -0.09
CA ILE A 168 1.01 -19.25 -0.14
C ILE A 168 -0.44 -18.75 -0.14
N ARG A 169 -1.28 -19.31 -1.02
CA ARG A 169 -2.70 -18.92 -1.11
C ARG A 169 -3.43 -19.19 0.20
N ASP A 170 -3.21 -20.36 0.80
CA ASP A 170 -3.88 -20.74 2.05
C ASP A 170 -3.40 -19.87 3.22
N SER A 171 -2.12 -19.50 3.26
CA SER A 171 -1.61 -18.49 4.20
C SER A 171 -2.32 -17.15 4.02
N PHE A 172 -2.47 -16.64 2.80
CA PHE A 172 -3.18 -15.38 2.56
C PHE A 172 -4.66 -15.45 2.99
N ARG A 173 -5.33 -16.58 2.76
CA ARG A 173 -6.72 -16.79 3.23
C ARG A 173 -6.81 -16.74 4.76
N ASN A 174 -5.94 -17.49 5.44
CA ASN A 174 -5.93 -17.53 6.90
C ASN A 174 -5.70 -16.15 7.51
N VAL A 175 -4.77 -15.37 6.94
CA VAL A 175 -4.50 -13.99 7.39
C VAL A 175 -5.70 -13.09 7.13
N TYR A 176 -6.30 -13.13 5.93
CA TYR A 176 -7.52 -12.38 5.65
C TYR A 176 -8.65 -12.70 6.63
N ASP A 177 -8.91 -13.99 6.86
CA ASP A 177 -9.98 -14.45 7.74
C ASP A 177 -9.73 -13.99 9.18
N ALA A 178 -8.47 -14.02 9.65
CA ALA A 178 -8.10 -13.53 10.96
C ALA A 178 -8.28 -12.00 11.08
N LEU A 179 -7.78 -11.22 10.11
CA LEU A 179 -7.91 -9.77 10.09
C LEU A 179 -9.38 -9.32 10.01
N LYS A 180 -10.20 -9.99 9.21
CA LYS A 180 -11.64 -9.73 9.11
C LYS A 180 -12.39 -9.92 10.43
N ASN A 181 -11.88 -10.82 11.28
CA ASN A 181 -12.42 -11.09 12.62
C ASN A 181 -11.70 -10.30 13.73
N ILE A 182 -10.84 -9.33 13.37
CA ILE A 182 -10.05 -8.52 14.32
C ILE A 182 -9.10 -9.40 15.18
N ASP A 183 -8.77 -10.61 14.71
CA ASP A 183 -7.81 -11.50 15.37
C ASP A 183 -6.38 -11.22 14.86
N ILE A 184 -5.80 -10.11 15.30
CA ILE A 184 -4.44 -9.72 14.93
C ILE A 184 -3.41 -10.76 15.35
N LYS A 185 -3.62 -11.43 16.50
CA LYS A 185 -2.71 -12.48 16.97
C LYS A 185 -2.78 -13.70 16.07
N GLY A 186 -3.96 -14.09 15.62
CA GLY A 186 -4.14 -15.15 14.62
C GLY A 186 -3.49 -14.81 13.29
N ALA A 187 -3.65 -13.57 12.82
CA ALA A 187 -3.07 -13.08 11.56
C ALA A 187 -1.53 -13.12 11.54
N LEU A 188 -0.87 -13.02 12.70
CA LEU A 188 0.59 -13.00 12.83
C LEU A 188 1.19 -14.38 13.17
N ARG A 189 0.38 -15.44 13.26
CA ARG A 189 0.90 -16.79 13.52
C ARG A 189 1.54 -17.37 12.25
N PRO A 190 2.76 -17.95 12.37
CA PRO A 190 3.46 -18.60 11.25
C PRO A 190 2.81 -19.92 10.82
#